data_AF-H2ERY2-F1
#
_entry.id   AF-H2ERY2-F1
#
_cell.length_a   1.000
_cell.length_b   1.000
_cell.length_c   1.000
_cell.angle_alpha   90.00
_cell.angle_beta   90.00
_cell.angle_gamma   90.00
#
_symmetry.space_group_name_H-M   'P 1'
#
loop_
_entity.id
_entity.type
_entity.pdbx_description
1 polymer ?
#
loop_
_entity_poly.entity_id
_entity_poly.type
_entity_poly.pdbx_seq_one_letter_code
_entity_poly.pdbx_strand_id
1 'polypeptide(L)'
;MKMKKTLLATVLFGCVLSGSAFAEKVTYDKAVADAKAYHDSLPQYEKAIDGLDVGETGGTTAGANQMGKWVNLGASSIKNAGAYTTMLAPSAIGKSCIKGDRGWISKTREECIIFNGGSTSCRKYRTELDAENGYKAECR
;
A
#
# COMPACT_ATOMS: atom_id res chain seq x y z
N MET A 1 60.75 -27.34 -18.27
CA MET A 1 59.27 -27.43 -18.30
C MET A 1 58.75 -28.30 -17.15
N LYS A 2 58.61 -27.76 -15.92
CA LYS A 2 58.00 -28.52 -14.80
C LYS A 2 56.97 -27.71 -13.98
N MET A 3 57.10 -26.38 -13.90
CA MET A 3 56.18 -25.52 -13.13
C MET A 3 54.77 -25.34 -13.75
N LYS A 4 54.61 -25.49 -15.07
CA LYS A 4 53.30 -25.31 -15.73
C LYS A 4 52.28 -26.42 -15.43
N LYS A 5 52.75 -27.63 -15.08
CA LYS A 5 51.87 -28.76 -14.75
C LYS A 5 51.36 -28.70 -13.31
N THR A 6 52.15 -28.13 -12.40
CA THR A 6 51.78 -27.98 -10.98
C THR A 6 50.72 -26.90 -10.76
N LEU A 7 50.79 -25.80 -11.52
CA LEU A 7 49.79 -24.72 -11.48
C LEU A 7 48.43 -25.13 -12.04
N LEU A 8 48.40 -26.00 -13.05
CA LEU A 8 47.13 -26.49 -13.62
C LEU A 8 46.42 -27.44 -12.65
N ALA A 9 47.19 -28.25 -11.91
CA ALA A 9 46.65 -29.22 -10.96
C ALA A 9 46.03 -28.55 -9.71
N THR A 10 46.60 -27.44 -9.23
CA THR A 10 46.04 -26.69 -8.08
C THR A 10 44.79 -25.91 -8.43
N VAL A 11 44.66 -25.37 -9.65
CA VAL A 11 43.43 -24.69 -10.09
C VAL A 11 42.28 -25.69 -10.27
N LEU A 12 42.56 -26.87 -10.83
CA LEU A 12 41.57 -27.95 -10.96
C LEU A 12 41.12 -28.51 -9.60
N PHE A 13 42.00 -28.62 -8.60
CA PHE A 13 41.62 -29.08 -7.26
C PHE A 13 40.81 -28.03 -6.47
N GLY A 14 41.06 -26.73 -6.71
CA GLY A 14 40.28 -25.64 -6.14
C GLY A 14 38.83 -25.59 -6.63
N CYS A 15 38.59 -25.95 -7.90
CA CYS A 15 37.25 -26.01 -8.49
C CYS A 15 36.43 -27.24 -8.06
N VAL A 16 37.07 -28.35 -7.67
CA VAL A 16 36.35 -29.57 -7.24
C VAL A 16 35.91 -29.49 -5.78
N LEU A 17 36.56 -28.66 -4.96
CA LEU A 17 36.12 -28.34 -3.60
C LEU A 17 35.06 -27.22 -3.54
N SER A 18 34.79 -26.55 -4.65
CA SER A 18 33.67 -25.61 -4.80
C SER A 18 32.45 -26.31 -5.43
N GLY A 19 32.19 -27.54 -4.95
CA GLY A 19 30.99 -28.32 -5.22
C GLY A 19 29.76 -27.45 -5.00
N SER A 20 29.12 -27.12 -6.11
CA SER A 20 28.08 -26.11 -6.24
C SER A 20 26.74 -26.69 -5.80
N ALA A 21 26.12 -26.11 -4.77
CA ALA A 21 24.73 -26.35 -4.38
C ALA A 21 24.34 -25.26 -3.36
N PHE A 22 23.41 -24.33 -3.54
CA PHE A 22 22.18 -24.35 -4.31
C PHE A 22 21.70 -22.89 -4.53
N ALA A 23 21.49 -22.47 -5.78
CA ALA A 23 20.39 -21.55 -6.10
C ALA A 23 19.11 -22.38 -6.23
N GLU A 24 18.78 -23.16 -5.19
CA GLU A 24 17.50 -23.84 -5.13
C GLU A 24 16.47 -22.78 -4.75
N LYS A 25 15.34 -22.78 -5.45
CA LYS A 25 14.24 -21.88 -5.11
C LYS A 25 13.88 -22.13 -3.65
N VAL A 26 14.13 -21.15 -2.79
CA VAL A 26 13.70 -21.21 -1.39
C VAL A 26 12.18 -21.37 -1.42
N THR A 27 11.72 -22.57 -1.14
CA THR A 27 10.30 -22.85 -0.95
C THR A 27 9.91 -22.39 0.45
N TYR A 28 8.64 -22.07 0.63
CA TYR A 28 8.10 -21.70 1.93
C TYR A 28 8.46 -22.74 3.00
N ASP A 29 8.31 -24.03 2.69
CA ASP A 29 8.58 -25.12 3.63
C ASP A 29 10.06 -25.19 4.05
N LYS A 30 11.00 -24.88 3.14
CA LYS A 30 12.43 -24.81 3.46
C LYS A 30 12.77 -23.61 4.33
N ALA A 31 12.20 -22.45 4.04
CA ALA A 31 12.37 -21.28 4.89
C ALA A 31 11.84 -21.51 6.31
N VAL A 32 10.69 -22.18 6.44
CA VAL A 32 10.11 -22.56 7.74
C VAL A 32 10.98 -23.58 8.47
N ALA A 33 11.50 -24.59 7.76
CA ALA A 33 12.39 -25.59 8.35
C ALA A 33 13.73 -25.00 8.84
N ASP A 34 14.33 -24.07 8.09
CA ASP A 34 15.55 -23.37 8.50
C ASP A 34 15.30 -22.43 9.68
N ALA A 35 14.17 -21.70 9.65
CA ALA A 35 13.78 -20.81 10.75
C ALA A 35 13.45 -21.58 12.04
N LYS A 36 13.06 -22.86 11.94
CA LYS A 36 12.67 -23.68 13.09
C LYS A 36 13.75 -23.75 14.17
N ALA A 37 15.02 -23.92 13.80
CA ALA A 37 16.10 -23.98 14.78
C ALA A 37 16.26 -22.66 15.57
N TYR A 38 16.04 -21.52 14.90
CA TYR A 38 16.04 -20.20 15.55
C TYR A 38 14.81 -20.02 16.43
N HIS A 39 13.61 -20.37 15.95
CA HIS A 39 12.37 -20.32 16.73
C HIS A 39 12.44 -21.22 17.98
N ASP A 40 12.94 -22.45 17.85
CA ASP A 40 13.10 -23.40 18.95
C ASP A 40 14.16 -22.93 19.97
N SER A 41 15.11 -22.07 19.56
CA SER A 41 16.14 -21.50 20.45
C SER A 41 15.66 -20.31 21.28
N LEU A 42 14.52 -19.70 20.91
CA LEU A 42 13.99 -18.53 21.62
C LEU A 42 13.20 -18.99 22.86
N PRO A 43 13.57 -18.57 24.08
CA PRO A 43 12.92 -19.02 25.33
C PRO A 43 11.46 -18.58 25.53
N GLN A 44 10.80 -17.96 24.54
CA GLN A 44 9.53 -17.23 24.73
C GLN A 44 8.58 -17.29 23.51
N TYR A 45 8.86 -18.03 22.43
CA TYR A 45 8.17 -17.80 21.15
C TYR A 45 6.67 -18.20 21.10
N GLU A 46 6.14 -18.94 22.09
CA GLU A 46 4.72 -19.38 22.06
C GLU A 46 3.94 -19.16 23.37
N LYS A 47 4.19 -18.06 24.11
CA LYS A 47 3.34 -17.71 25.27
C LYS A 47 2.91 -16.25 25.35
N ALA A 48 2.68 -15.59 24.22
CA ALA A 48 1.73 -14.47 24.25
C ALA A 48 0.31 -15.07 24.31
N ILE A 49 -0.12 -15.46 25.51
CA ILE A 49 -1.47 -16.00 25.79
C ILE A 49 -2.48 -14.86 25.96
N ASP A 50 -1.97 -13.70 26.37
CA ASP A 50 -2.74 -12.49 26.53
C ASP A 50 -2.53 -11.65 25.27
N GLY A 51 -3.63 -11.11 24.73
CA GLY A 51 -3.57 -10.16 23.62
C GLY A 51 -2.75 -8.91 23.98
N LEU A 52 -2.67 -7.94 23.07
CA LEU A 52 -1.91 -6.71 23.33
C LEU A 52 -2.35 -6.09 24.67
N ASP A 53 -1.38 -5.89 25.56
CA ASP A 53 -1.62 -5.22 26.83
C ASP A 53 -2.00 -3.74 26.57
N VAL A 54 -2.63 -3.09 27.55
CA VAL A 54 -3.09 -1.69 27.45
C VAL A 54 -1.94 -0.75 27.08
N GLY A 55 -0.70 -1.06 27.51
CA GLY A 55 0.51 -0.33 27.11
C GLY A 55 0.99 -0.61 25.67
N GLU A 56 0.60 -1.74 25.09
CA GLU A 56 0.96 -2.18 23.74
C GLU A 56 -0.07 -1.77 22.69
N THR A 57 -1.29 -1.41 23.09
CA THR A 57 -2.36 -0.92 22.19
C THR A 57 -2.08 0.44 21.53
N GLY A 58 -0.90 1.03 21.77
CA GLY A 58 -0.59 2.39 21.37
C GLY A 58 -1.38 3.37 22.25
N GLY A 59 -0.68 4.16 23.06
CA GLY A 59 -1.32 5.12 23.95
C GLY A 59 -2.34 5.99 23.22
N THR A 60 -3.46 6.29 23.88
CA THR A 60 -4.52 7.20 23.38
C THR A 60 -4.00 8.61 23.05
N THR A 61 -2.77 8.92 23.45
CA THR A 61 -1.99 10.09 23.08
C THR A 61 -1.46 9.95 21.65
N ALA A 62 -2.26 10.41 20.69
CA ALA A 62 -1.87 10.92 19.36
C ALA A 62 -0.57 10.32 18.76
N GLY A 63 -0.54 9.00 18.55
CA GLY A 63 0.43 8.42 17.61
C GLY A 63 0.26 9.09 16.24
N ALA A 64 1.37 9.38 15.56
CA ALA A 64 1.30 9.75 14.15
C ALA A 64 0.51 8.65 13.41
N ASN A 65 -0.47 9.04 12.58
CA ASN A 65 -1.35 8.15 11.79
C ASN A 65 -2.54 7.51 12.53
N GLN A 66 -3.23 8.25 13.41
CA GLN A 66 -4.54 7.80 13.90
C GLN A 66 -5.54 7.68 12.72
N MET A 67 -6.31 6.59 12.69
CA MET A 67 -7.35 6.40 11.68
C MET A 67 -8.64 7.13 12.08
N GLY A 68 -9.29 7.79 11.13
CA GLY A 68 -10.60 8.42 11.25
C GLY A 68 -11.51 8.01 10.09
N LYS A 69 -12.60 8.76 9.92
CA LYS A 69 -13.49 8.63 8.75
C LYS A 69 -13.62 9.96 8.03
N TRP A 70 -13.78 9.90 6.71
CA TRP A 70 -14.04 11.10 5.91
C TRP A 70 -15.39 11.70 6.27
N VAL A 71 -15.38 12.98 6.66
CA VAL A 71 -16.57 13.76 6.98
C VAL A 71 -16.71 14.90 5.98
N ASN A 72 -17.95 15.15 5.53
CA ASN A 72 -18.28 16.29 4.67
C ASN A 72 -18.31 17.58 5.50
N LEU A 73 -17.55 18.59 5.08
CA LEU A 73 -17.47 19.91 5.73
C LEU A 73 -18.26 21.00 5.01
N GLY A 74 -18.92 20.68 3.90
CA GLY A 74 -19.76 21.61 3.14
C GLY A 74 -19.32 21.79 1.69
N ALA A 75 -20.20 22.36 0.88
CA ALA A 75 -20.00 22.55 -0.55
C ALA A 75 -18.89 23.59 -0.83
N SER A 76 -18.05 23.31 -1.82
CA SER A 76 -16.98 24.21 -2.24
C SER A 76 -16.52 23.90 -3.66
N SER A 77 -16.00 24.92 -4.36
CA SER A 77 -15.34 24.72 -5.65
C SER A 77 -13.88 24.34 -5.45
N ILE A 78 -13.38 23.41 -6.29
CA ILE A 78 -11.96 23.02 -6.24
C ILE A 78 -11.02 24.21 -6.50
N LYS A 79 -11.49 25.22 -7.25
CA LYS A 79 -10.72 26.42 -7.62
C LYS A 79 -10.29 27.25 -6.39
N ASN A 80 -10.99 27.10 -5.26
CA ASN A 80 -10.67 27.73 -3.98
C ASN A 80 -10.46 26.69 -2.85
N ALA A 81 -9.99 25.49 -3.21
CA ALA A 81 -9.85 24.40 -2.26
C ALA A 81 -8.72 24.62 -1.25
N GLY A 82 -7.68 25.40 -1.54
CA GLY A 82 -6.57 25.64 -0.60
C GLY A 82 -5.91 24.32 -0.17
N ALA A 83 -5.95 23.99 1.12
CA ALA A 83 -5.42 22.74 1.68
C ALA A 83 -6.18 21.45 1.30
N TYR A 84 -7.23 21.54 0.48
CA TYR A 84 -8.11 20.42 0.09
C TYR A 84 -7.87 20.01 -1.37
N THR A 85 -6.61 19.79 -1.76
CA THR A 85 -6.24 19.50 -3.16
C THR A 85 -6.43 18.03 -3.57
N THR A 86 -6.49 17.11 -2.62
CA THR A 86 -6.66 15.67 -2.90
C THR A 86 -8.09 15.40 -3.34
N MET A 87 -8.28 15.02 -4.61
CA MET A 87 -9.60 14.67 -5.12
C MET A 87 -10.00 13.27 -4.67
N LEU A 88 -11.17 13.17 -4.05
CA LEU A 88 -11.75 11.96 -3.50
C LEU A 88 -13.02 11.61 -4.29
N ALA A 89 -13.26 10.32 -4.46
CA ALA A 89 -14.50 9.84 -5.05
C ALA A 89 -15.72 10.17 -4.16
N PRO A 90 -16.92 10.34 -4.73
CA PRO A 90 -18.16 10.54 -3.96
C PRO A 90 -18.38 9.52 -2.85
N SER A 91 -17.94 8.27 -3.07
CA SER A 91 -18.05 7.16 -2.14
C SER A 91 -17.04 7.20 -0.98
N ALA A 92 -16.18 8.22 -0.90
CA ALA A 92 -15.17 8.33 0.15
C ALA A 92 -15.75 8.68 1.52
N ILE A 93 -16.91 9.35 1.60
CA ILE A 93 -17.56 9.68 2.87
C ILE A 93 -17.75 8.42 3.73
N GLY A 94 -17.35 8.50 5.00
CA GLY A 94 -17.45 7.42 5.96
C GLY A 94 -16.41 6.30 5.78
N LYS A 95 -15.57 6.34 4.75
CA LYS A 95 -14.42 5.43 4.58
C LYS A 95 -13.27 5.85 5.48
N SER A 96 -12.46 4.87 5.87
CA SER A 96 -11.31 5.07 6.74
C SER A 96 -10.22 5.91 6.07
N CYS A 97 -9.57 6.75 6.85
CA CYS A 97 -8.50 7.65 6.40
C CYS A 97 -7.60 8.03 7.57
N ILE A 98 -6.50 8.76 7.32
CA ILE A 98 -5.64 9.28 8.38
C ILE A 98 -6.23 10.58 8.92
N LYS A 99 -6.45 10.66 10.24
CA LYS A 99 -7.01 11.86 10.88
C LYS A 99 -6.18 13.09 10.55
N GLY A 100 -6.87 14.18 10.24
CA GLY A 100 -6.26 15.43 9.80
C GLY A 100 -6.02 15.52 8.29
N ASP A 101 -6.15 14.40 7.55
CA ASP A 101 -6.13 14.45 6.09
C ASP A 101 -7.28 15.31 5.58
N ARG A 102 -6.97 16.12 4.57
CA ARG A 102 -7.91 17.00 3.90
C ARG A 102 -8.03 16.60 2.45
N GLY A 103 -9.26 16.52 1.97
CA GLY A 103 -9.57 16.16 0.60
C GLY A 103 -10.82 16.85 0.11
N TRP A 104 -11.04 16.78 -1.18
CA TRP A 104 -12.20 17.35 -1.83
C TRP A 104 -12.98 16.26 -2.52
N ILE A 105 -14.24 16.11 -2.15
CA ILE A 105 -15.13 15.09 -2.71
C ILE A 105 -15.86 15.69 -3.89
N SER A 106 -15.52 15.19 -5.07
CA SER A 106 -16.16 15.56 -6.33
C SER A 106 -17.63 15.13 -6.33
N LYS A 107 -18.53 15.99 -6.83
CA LYS A 107 -19.89 15.54 -7.18
C LYS A 107 -19.83 14.70 -8.44
N THR A 108 -20.92 14.00 -8.73
CA THR A 108 -21.13 13.45 -10.07
C THR A 108 -21.96 14.41 -10.91
N ARG A 109 -21.65 14.54 -12.19
CA ARG A 109 -22.48 15.20 -13.19
C ARG A 109 -22.82 14.24 -14.31
N GLU A 110 -23.95 14.46 -14.97
CA GLU A 110 -24.28 13.75 -16.20
C GLU A 110 -23.72 14.52 -17.40
N GLU A 111 -22.87 13.86 -18.18
CA GLU A 111 -22.34 14.39 -19.42
C GLU A 111 -23.00 13.69 -20.63
N CYS A 112 -23.35 14.48 -21.63
CA CYS A 112 -23.86 13.96 -22.88
C CYS A 112 -22.72 13.50 -23.79
N ILE A 113 -22.73 12.23 -24.19
CA ILE A 113 -21.64 11.63 -24.99
C ILE A 113 -21.78 11.97 -26.48
N ILE A 114 -23.00 12.17 -26.99
CA ILE A 114 -23.25 12.44 -28.41
C ILE A 114 -24.40 13.43 -28.57
N PHE A 115 -24.09 14.60 -29.14
CA PHE A 115 -25.05 15.55 -29.68
C PHE A 115 -25.24 15.30 -31.18
N ASN A 116 -26.47 15.16 -31.65
CA ASN A 116 -26.70 15.06 -33.10
C ASN A 116 -26.74 16.45 -33.74
N GLY A 117 -25.70 16.75 -34.52
CA GLY A 117 -25.74 17.56 -35.74
C GLY A 117 -26.67 18.79 -35.77
N GLY A 118 -26.64 19.63 -34.74
CA GLY A 118 -27.38 20.90 -34.70
C GLY A 118 -28.69 20.92 -33.91
N SER A 119 -29.11 19.80 -33.31
CA SER A 119 -30.23 19.77 -32.34
C SER A 119 -29.71 19.54 -30.91
N THR A 120 -30.38 20.13 -29.93
CA THR A 120 -30.11 19.99 -28.48
C THR A 120 -30.50 18.61 -27.92
N SER A 121 -30.57 17.57 -28.76
CA SER A 121 -30.94 16.23 -28.32
C SER A 121 -29.71 15.41 -27.94
N CYS A 122 -29.66 14.99 -26.68
CA CYS A 122 -28.63 14.08 -26.19
C CYS A 122 -29.01 12.63 -26.50
N ARG A 123 -28.10 11.87 -27.11
CA ARG A 123 -28.33 10.43 -27.40
C ARG A 123 -28.00 9.50 -26.23
N LYS A 124 -27.05 9.87 -25.37
CA LYS A 124 -26.59 9.03 -24.27
C LYS A 124 -25.95 9.89 -23.20
N TYR A 125 -26.34 9.66 -21.96
CA TYR A 125 -25.72 10.27 -20.79
C TYR A 125 -24.72 9.31 -20.15
N ARG A 126 -23.64 9.87 -19.60
CA ARG A 126 -22.67 9.18 -18.75
C ARG A 126 -22.54 9.97 -17.46
N THR A 127 -22.46 9.27 -16.34
CA THR A 127 -22.09 9.88 -15.06
C THR A 127 -20.58 10.03 -14.98
N GLU A 128 -20.10 11.26 -14.80
CA GLU A 128 -18.69 11.60 -14.64
C GLU A 128 -18.46 12.38 -13.34
N LEU A 129 -17.21 12.44 -12.89
CA LEU A 129 -16.82 13.29 -11.77
C LEU A 129 -16.86 14.76 -12.21
N ASP A 130 -17.55 15.58 -11.43
CA ASP A 130 -17.58 17.02 -11.59
C ASP A 130 -16.31 17.61 -10.96
N ALA A 131 -15.38 18.06 -11.79
CA ALA A 131 -14.12 18.65 -11.33
C ALA A 131 -14.31 20.06 -10.75
N GLU A 132 -15.46 20.71 -10.94
CA GLU A 132 -15.68 22.09 -10.50
C GLU A 132 -16.53 22.19 -9.24
N ASN A 133 -17.47 21.24 -9.06
CA ASN A 133 -18.41 21.20 -7.95
C ASN A 133 -18.21 19.99 -7.04
N GLY A 134 -18.15 20.25 -5.75
CA GLY A 134 -17.85 19.23 -4.75
C GLY A 134 -18.01 19.74 -3.34
N TYR A 135 -17.37 19.04 -2.41
CA TYR A 135 -17.41 19.33 -0.99
C TYR A 135 -16.01 19.24 -0.39
N LYS A 136 -15.70 20.13 0.55
CA LYS A 136 -14.52 19.94 1.40
C LYS A 136 -14.78 18.75 2.31
N ALA A 137 -13.76 17.92 2.51
CA ALA A 137 -13.81 16.78 3.40
C ALA A 137 -12.55 16.73 4.26
N GLU A 138 -12.72 16.28 5.50
CA GLU A 138 -11.62 16.08 6.43
C GLU A 138 -11.80 14.74 7.13
N CYS A 139 -10.69 14.07 7.38
CA CYS A 139 -10.68 12.84 8.13
C CYS A 139 -10.72 13.13 9.63
N ARG A 140 -11.77 12.64 10.31
CA ARG A 140 -12.01 12.89 11.74
C ARG A 140 -12.20 11.60 12.53
#